data_AF-A0A510DRL6-F1
#
_entry.id   AF-A0A510DRL6-F1
#
_cell.length_a   1.000
_cell.length_b   1.000
_cell.length_c   1.000
_cell.angle_alpha   90.00
_cell.angle_beta   90.00
_cell.angle_gamma   90.00
#
_symmetry.space_group_name_H-M   'P 1'
#
loop_
_entity.id
_entity.type
_entity.pdbx_description
1 polymer ?
#
loop_
_entity_poly.entity_id
_entity_poly.type
_entity_poly.pdbx_seq_one_letter_code
_entity_poly.pdbx_strand_id
1 'polypeptide(L)' 'MSSLSLGVLVTVYKRYDFIKDALSSLKSQDVLPDKVVIMADDKSKVPKIDGLNVEIIENIRKKN' A
#
# COMPACT_ATOMS: atom_id res chain seq x y z
N MET A 1 -6.90 23.52 -15.17
CA MET A 1 -7.55 22.19 -15.06
C MET A 1 -7.04 21.56 -13.78
N SER A 2 -7.90 21.21 -12.81
CA SER A 2 -7.44 20.40 -11.66
C SER A 2 -7.23 18.97 -12.15
N SER A 3 -6.02 18.44 -12.04
CA SER A 3 -5.81 17.01 -12.23
C SER A 3 -6.51 16.28 -11.08
N LEU A 4 -7.35 15.29 -11.40
CA LEU A 4 -7.87 14.36 -10.41
C LEU A 4 -6.67 13.61 -9.80
N SER A 5 -6.54 13.65 -8.48
CA SER A 5 -5.52 12.88 -7.77
C SER A 5 -6.11 11.56 -7.28
N LEU A 6 -5.40 10.46 -7.52
CA LEU A 6 -5.82 9.11 -7.17
C LEU A 6 -4.94 8.56 -6.06
N GLY A 7 -5.55 8.26 -4.91
CA GLY A 7 -4.91 7.60 -3.78
C GLY A 7 -5.46 6.20 -3.56
N VAL A 8 -4.60 5.27 -3.13
CA VAL A 8 -4.98 3.88 -2.81
C VAL A 8 -4.61 3.56 -1.37
N LEU A 9 -5.52 2.94 -0.62
CA LEU A 9 -5.29 2.40 0.72
C LEU A 9 -5.36 0.86 0.69
N VAL A 10 -4.28 0.21 1.10
CA VAL A 10 -4.20 -1.25 1.23
C VAL A 10 -4.09 -1.58 2.72
N THR A 11 -5.08 -2.27 3.27
CA THR A 11 -5.04 -2.73 4.66
C THR A 11 -4.71 -4.22 4.71
N VAL A 12 -3.73 -4.61 5.52
CA VAL A 12 -3.25 -5.99 5.63
C VAL A 12 -3.19 -6.41 7.08
N TYR A 13 -3.66 -7.63 7.32
CA TYR A 13 -3.53 -8.30 8.60
C TYR A 13 -2.99 -9.72 8.40
N LYS A 14 -1.76 -10.00 8.85
CA LYS A 14 -1.11 -11.32 8.83
C LYS A 14 -0.98 -12.01 7.45
N ARG A 15 -1.34 -11.34 6.36
CA ARG A 15 -1.46 -11.90 5.00
C ARG A 15 -0.59 -11.13 4.00
N TYR A 16 0.69 -11.03 4.32
CA TYR A 16 1.68 -10.20 3.61
C TYR A 16 1.95 -10.65 2.17
N ASP A 17 1.77 -11.94 1.86
CA ASP A 17 2.00 -12.47 0.51
C ASP A 17 1.09 -11.80 -0.53
N PHE A 18 -0.15 -11.45 -0.14
CA PHE A 18 -1.11 -10.77 -1.01
C PHE A 18 -0.75 -9.31 -1.29
N ILE A 19 0.11 -8.69 -0.47
CA ILE A 19 0.57 -7.31 -0.70
C ILE A 19 1.31 -7.23 -2.03
N LYS A 20 2.14 -8.23 -2.32
CA LYS A 20 2.94 -8.25 -3.54
C LYS A 20 2.04 -8.29 -4.78
N ASP A 21 1.00 -9.11 -4.76
CA ASP A 21 0.06 -9.24 -5.87
C ASP A 21 -0.79 -7.98 -6.04
N ALA A 22 -1.29 -7.41 -4.94
CA ALA A 22 -2.06 -6.17 -4.95
C ALA A 22 -1.25 -5.00 -5.55
N LEU A 23 0.01 -4.86 -5.14
CA LEU A 23 0.88 -3.79 -5.63
C LEU A 23 1.37 -4.04 -7.06
N SER A 24 1.55 -5.30 -7.46
CA SER A 24 1.83 -5.64 -8.86
C SER A 24 0.66 -5.29 -9.77
N SER A 25 -0.57 -5.53 -9.31
CA SER A 25 -1.79 -5.10 -10.00
C SER A 25 -1.89 -3.58 -10.14
N LEU A 26 -1.51 -2.81 -9.11
CA LEU A 26 -1.46 -1.34 -9.20
C LEU A 26 -0.45 -0.84 -10.24
N LYS A 27 0.69 -1.52 -10.39
CA LYS A 27 1.70 -1.17 -11.40
C LYS A 27 1.27 -1.45 -12.83
N SER A 28 0.35 -2.39 -13.04
CA SER A 28 -0.13 -2.75 -14.37
C SER A 28 -1.30 -1.88 -14.84
N GLN A 29 -1.69 -0.86 -14.08
CA GLN A 29 -2.76 0.05 -14.47
C GLN A 29 -2.25 1.10 -15.47
N ASP A 30 -3.12 1.49 -16.41
CA ASP A 30 -2.81 2.56 -17.38
C ASP A 30 -2.63 3.93 -16.69
N VAL A 31 -3.26 4.12 -15.53
CA VAL A 31 -3.14 5.30 -14.68
C VAL A 31 -2.62 4.87 -13.32
N LEU A 32 -1.43 5.34 -12.96
CA LEU A 32 -0.83 5.07 -11.66
C LEU A 32 -1.43 5.98 -10.58
N PRO A 33 -1.64 5.47 -9.36
CA PRO A 33 -2.00 6.32 -8.24
C PRO A 33 -0.83 7.23 -7.84
N ASP A 34 -1.15 8.46 -7.44
CA ASP A 34 -0.15 9.43 -6.95
C ASP A 34 0.46 8.99 -5.62
N LYS A 35 -0.32 8.23 -4.83
CA LYS A 35 0.08 7.75 -3.51
C LYS A 35 -0.62 6.44 -3.17
N VAL A 36 0.16 5.50 -2.63
CA VAL A 36 -0.34 4.26 -2.03
C VAL A 36 0.01 4.28 -0.54
N VAL A 37 -0.99 4.03 0.30
CA VAL A 37 -0.80 3.88 1.74
C VAL A 37 -1.04 2.42 2.10
N ILE A 38 -0.08 1.78 2.75
CA ILE A 38 -0.22 0.41 3.25
C ILE A 38 -0.34 0.46 4.75
N MET A 39 -1.48 0.03 5.28
CA MET A 39 -1.68 -0.13 6.71
C MET A 39 -1.49 -1.60 7.08
N ALA A 40 -0.42 -1.92 7.79
CA ALA A 40 -0.04 -3.30 8.13
C ALA A 40 0.04 -3.50 9.65
N ASP A 41 -0.24 -4.70 10.15
CA ASP A 41 -0.03 -5.03 11.58
C ASP A 41 1.44 -5.14 11.97
N ASP A 42 2.33 -5.43 11.02
CA ASP A 42 3.78 -5.39 11.16
C ASP A 42 4.39 -4.83 9.87
N LYS A 43 4.92 -3.60 9.94
CA LYS A 43 5.47 -2.91 8.76
C LYS A 43 6.76 -3.57 8.25
N SER A 44 7.48 -4.31 9.08
CA SER A 44 8.75 -4.96 8.70
C SER A 44 8.55 -6.11 7.71
N LYS A 45 7.32 -6.63 7.63
CA LYS A 45 6.92 -7.71 6.72
C LYS A 45 6.36 -7.22 5.39
N VAL A 46 6.20 -5.91 5.22
CA VAL A 46 5.74 -5.33 3.95
C VAL A 46 6.90 -5.33 2.96
N PRO A 47 6.76 -5.95 1.78
CA PRO A 47 7.84 -5.97 0.79
C PRO A 47 8.14 -4.56 0.25
N LYS A 48 9.43 -4.26 0.04
CA LYS A 48 9.84 -3.04 -0.68
C LYS A 48 9.44 -3.15 -2.14
N ILE A 49 8.82 -2.10 -2.67
CA ILE A 49 8.33 -2.06 -4.04
C ILE A 49 8.73 -0.73 -4.68
N ASP A 50 9.51 -0.84 -5.75
CA ASP A 50 9.98 0.32 -6.51
C ASP A 50 8.92 0.78 -7.50
N GLY A 51 8.96 2.04 -7.94
CA GLY A 51 8.07 2.56 -9.00
C GLY A 51 6.63 2.86 -8.56
N LEU A 52 6.34 2.81 -7.27
CA LEU A 52 5.13 3.38 -6.67
C LEU A 52 5.52 4.32 -5.53
N ASN A 53 4.79 5.41 -5.34
CA ASN A 53 4.93 6.28 -4.18
C ASN A 53 4.18 5.67 -2.99
N VAL A 54 4.89 4.85 -2.20
CA VAL A 54 4.31 4.05 -1.10
C VAL A 54 4.67 4.62 0.26
N GLU A 55 3.66 4.84 1.11
CA GLU A 55 3.80 5.09 2.54
C GLU A 55 3.31 3.86 3.33
N ILE A 56 4.10 3.38 4.30
CA ILE A 56 3.72 2.22 5.13
C ILE A 56 3.48 2.69 6.56
N ILE A 57 2.27 2.44 7.06
CA ILE A 57 1.82 2.78 8.40
C ILE A 57 1.59 1.48 9.18
N GLU A 58 2.18 1.40 10.37
CA GLU A 58 1.99 0.26 11.26
C GLU A 58 0.75 0.47 12.14
N ASN A 59 -0.17 -0.49 12.10
CA ASN A 59 -1.38 -0.49 12.90
C ASN A 59 -1.07 -0.97 14.33
N ILE A 60 -0.64 -0.03 15.17
CA ILE A 60 -0.39 -0.30 16.59
C ILE A 60 -1.74 -0.49 17.29
N ARG A 61 -2.23 -1.73 17.35
CA ARG A 61 -3.24 -2.09 18.35
C ARG A 61 -2.59 -1.95 19.72
N LYS A 62 -2.89 -0.86 20.44
CA LYS A 62 -2.68 -0.84 21.90
C LYS A 62 -3.47 -2.03 22.46
N LYS A 63 -2.76 -3.01 23.04
CA LYS A 63 -3.39 -4.00 23.90
C LYS A 63 -3.92 -3.21 25.10
N ASN A 64 -5.22 -2.92 25.08
CA ASN A 64 -5.95 -2.55 26.29
C ASN A 64 -6.12 -3.79 27.16
#